data_AF-A0A6V7L6T4-F1
#
_entry.id   AF-A0A6V7L6T4-F1
#
_cell.length_a   1.000
_cell.length_b   1.000
_cell.length_c   1.000
_cell.angle_alpha   90.00
_cell.angle_beta   90.00
_cell.angle_gamma   90.00
#
_symmetry.space_group_name_H-M   'P 1'
#
loop_
_entity.id
_entity.type
_entity.pdbx_description
1 polymer ?
#
loop_
_entity_poly.entity_id
_entity_poly.type
_entity_poly.pdbx_seq_one_letter_code
_entity_poly.pdbx_strand_id
1 'polypeptide(L)'
;ETIADVRNLISTTVPPPPEFSIHRNFKNLNHEICGTRKEQKAKEIPNIDSRIFGGERAGILEFPWMAMLFYRTLNTGQLVFRCGGSVISQKFVLTAAHCVSHLSS
;
A
#
# COMPACT_ATOMS: atom_id res chain seq x y z
N GLU A 1 -9.68 -23.40 30.23
CA GLU A 1 -9.00 -23.84 29.00
C GLU A 1 -9.97 -24.73 28.25
N THR A 2 -10.39 -24.32 27.05
CA THR A 2 -11.10 -25.20 26.12
C THR A 2 -10.47 -24.97 24.76
N ILE A 3 -9.68 -25.93 24.30
CA ILE A 3 -9.14 -25.95 22.95
C ILE A 3 -10.29 -26.38 22.04
N ALA A 4 -10.80 -25.46 21.23
CA ALA A 4 -11.64 -25.81 20.09
C ALA A 4 -10.72 -26.18 18.92
N ASP A 5 -10.91 -27.38 18.38
CA ASP A 5 -10.19 -27.88 17.20
C ASP A 5 -10.56 -27.02 15.97
N VAL A 6 -9.63 -26.15 15.57
CA VAL A 6 -9.81 -25.20 14.46
C VAL A 6 -9.68 -25.87 13.09
N ARG A 7 -9.38 -27.18 13.02
CA ARG A 7 -9.21 -27.90 11.75
C ARG A 7 -10.51 -28.03 10.94
N ASN A 8 -11.66 -27.81 11.55
CA ASN A 8 -12.97 -27.82 10.88
C ASN A 8 -13.56 -26.43 10.56
N LEU A 9 -12.79 -25.34 10.71
CA LEU A 9 -13.22 -23.99 10.35
C LEU A 9 -12.63 -23.49 9.01
N ILE A 10 -12.09 -24.38 8.16
CA ILE A 10 -11.86 -24.03 6.75
C ILE A 10 -13.21 -24.08 6.02
N SER A 11 -14.05 -23.10 6.38
CA SER A 11 -15.19 -22.70 5.60
C SER A 11 -14.66 -21.90 4.43
N THR A 12 -14.79 -22.46 3.23
CA THR A 12 -14.45 -21.86 1.93
C THR A 12 -15.37 -20.67 1.56
N THR A 13 -15.87 -19.92 2.55
CA THR A 13 -16.90 -18.88 2.38
C THR A 13 -16.36 -17.50 2.05
N VAL A 14 -15.06 -17.34 1.81
CA VAL A 14 -14.57 -16.08 1.23
C VAL A 14 -14.94 -16.11 -0.25
N PRO A 15 -15.89 -15.28 -0.73
CA PRO A 15 -16.20 -15.22 -2.15
C PRO A 15 -14.91 -14.89 -2.91
N PRO A 16 -14.73 -15.40 -4.15
CA PRO A 16 -13.59 -15.03 -4.95
C PRO A 16 -13.53 -13.50 -5.02
N PRO A 17 -12.33 -12.90 -4.88
CA PRO A 17 -12.19 -11.47 -4.99
C PRO A 17 -12.81 -11.01 -6.31
N PRO A 18 -13.54 -9.87 -6.33
CA PRO A 18 -14.17 -9.39 -7.54
C PRO A 18 -13.13 -9.25 -8.65
N GLU A 19 -13.53 -9.61 -9.88
CA GLU A 19 -12.64 -9.54 -11.04
C GLU A 19 -12.26 -8.09 -11.33
N PHE A 20 -11.07 -7.70 -10.86
CA PHE A 20 -10.59 -6.33 -10.91
C PHE A 20 -10.24 -5.87 -12.33
N SER A 21 -10.00 -6.81 -13.24
CA SER A 21 -9.69 -6.53 -14.65
C SER A 21 -10.83 -5.84 -15.40
N ILE A 22 -12.07 -6.00 -14.92
CA ILE A 22 -13.26 -5.37 -15.52
C ILE A 22 -13.36 -3.88 -15.12
N HIS A 23 -12.60 -3.42 -14.13
CA HIS A 23 -12.71 -2.06 -13.65
C HIS A 23 -12.31 -1.04 -14.73
N ARG A 24 -13.11 0.03 -14.92
CA ARG A 24 -12.89 1.06 -15.96
C ARG A 24 -11.48 1.67 -15.95
N ASN A 25 -10.85 1.74 -14.79
CA ASN A 25 -9.50 2.30 -14.62
C ASN A 25 -8.36 1.27 -14.70
N PHE A 26 -8.67 -0.03 -14.82
CA PHE A 26 -7.67 -1.09 -14.86
C PHE A 26 -6.68 -0.89 -16.02
N LYS A 27 -7.19 -0.51 -17.20
CA LYS A 27 -6.40 -0.16 -18.39
C LYS A 27 -5.39 0.98 -18.21
N ASN A 28 -5.51 1.78 -17.14
CA ASN A 28 -4.60 2.90 -16.89
C ASN A 28 -3.34 2.47 -16.12
N LEU A 29 -3.27 1.22 -15.68
CA LEU A 29 -2.16 0.67 -14.93
C LEU A 29 -1.16 0.04 -15.90
N ASN A 30 0.12 0.40 -15.76
CA ASN A 30 1.19 -0.32 -16.44
C ASN A 30 1.55 -1.55 -15.59
N HIS A 31 1.23 -2.73 -16.10
CA HIS A 31 1.50 -4.01 -15.45
C HIS A 31 2.79 -4.68 -15.93
N GLU A 32 3.43 -4.13 -16.97
CA GLU A 32 4.66 -4.69 -17.54
C GLU A 32 5.91 -4.15 -16.84
N ILE A 33 5.89 -2.86 -16.48
CA ILE A 33 7.03 -2.16 -15.85
C ILE A 33 6.54 -1.45 -14.59
N CYS A 34 6.53 -2.16 -13.46
CA CYS A 34 6.16 -1.63 -12.15
C CYS A 34 6.95 -2.31 -11.02
N GLY A 35 7.06 -1.65 -9.86
CA GLY A 35 7.64 -2.27 -8.65
C GLY A 35 9.15 -2.57 -8.72
N THR A 36 9.85 -2.12 -9.75
CA THR A 36 11.29 -2.35 -9.93
C THR A 36 12.10 -1.42 -9.02
N ARG A 37 12.87 -1.99 -8.09
CA ARG A 37 13.89 -1.25 -7.36
C ARG A 37 15.19 -1.27 -8.13
N LYS A 38 15.92 -0.15 -8.13
CA LYS A 38 17.33 -0.18 -8.54
C LYS A 38 18.08 -1.01 -7.50
N GLU A 39 18.67 -2.08 -7.98
CA GLU A 39 19.36 -3.14 -7.24
C GLU A 39 20.05 -2.67 -5.95
N GLN A 40 19.49 -3.08 -4.81
CA GLN A 40 20.33 -3.53 -3.71
C GLN A 40 20.15 -5.05 -3.68
N LYS A 41 21.27 -5.77 -3.81
CA LYS A 41 21.41 -7.23 -3.65
C LYS A 41 20.22 -7.80 -2.88
N ALA A 42 19.42 -8.65 -3.50
CA ALA A 42 18.41 -9.42 -2.80
C ALA A 42 19.13 -10.21 -1.69
N LYS A 43 19.19 -9.64 -0.49
CA LYS A 43 19.55 -10.38 0.71
C LYS A 43 18.41 -11.39 0.83
N GLU A 44 18.71 -12.68 0.70
CA GLU A 44 17.72 -13.74 0.91
C GLU A 44 16.93 -13.41 2.17
N ILE A 45 15.64 -13.11 2.00
CA ILE A 45 14.75 -12.78 3.11
C ILE A 45 14.23 -14.13 3.60
N PRO A 46 14.62 -14.62 4.79
CA PRO A 46 13.96 -15.78 5.36
C PRO A 46 12.49 -15.41 5.53
N ASN A 47 11.59 -16.36 5.30
CA ASN A 47 10.16 -16.16 5.48
C ASN A 47 9.87 -15.67 6.91
N ILE A 48 9.72 -14.36 7.06
CA ILE A 48 9.46 -13.67 8.32
C ILE A 48 8.31 -12.73 8.02
N ASP A 49 7.29 -12.79 8.87
CA ASP A 49 6.17 -11.88 8.95
C ASP A 49 6.69 -10.43 9.10
N SER A 50 7.00 -9.78 7.97
CA SER A 50 7.95 -8.66 7.91
C SER A 50 7.24 -7.34 8.18
N ARG A 51 7.03 -7.03 9.45
CA ARG A 51 6.83 -5.64 9.86
C ARG A 51 8.17 -4.92 9.79
N ILE A 52 8.17 -3.67 9.31
CA ILE A 52 9.38 -2.84 9.35
C ILE A 52 9.68 -2.53 10.82
N PHE A 53 10.68 -3.20 11.39
CA PHE A 53 11.17 -2.97 12.74
C PHE A 53 12.67 -2.70 12.69
N GLY A 54 13.13 -1.59 13.29
CA GLY A 54 14.53 -1.17 13.21
C GLY A 54 14.99 -0.80 11.78
N GLY A 55 14.10 -0.25 10.96
CA GLY A 55 14.39 0.12 9.58
C GLY A 55 15.51 1.17 9.45
N GLU A 56 16.13 1.21 8.28
CA GLU A 56 17.18 2.17 7.94
C GLU A 56 16.67 3.25 6.98
N ARG A 57 17.44 4.33 6.84
CA ARG A 57 17.10 5.41 5.91
C ARG A 57 17.19 4.90 4.49
N ALA A 58 16.09 4.99 3.75
CA ALA A 58 16.07 4.66 2.33
C ALA A 58 17.04 5.54 1.53
N GLY A 59 17.69 4.92 0.55
CA GLY A 59 18.51 5.60 -0.45
C GLY A 59 17.67 6.51 -1.36
N ILE A 60 18.36 7.43 -2.04
CA ILE A 60 17.72 8.30 -3.04
C ILE A 60 17.15 7.42 -4.16
N LEU A 61 15.85 7.57 -4.44
CA LEU A 61 15.11 6.81 -5.47
C LEU A 61 15.05 5.29 -5.25
N GLU A 62 15.30 4.79 -4.03
CA GLU A 62 15.23 3.36 -3.73
C GLU A 62 13.80 2.79 -3.86
N PHE A 63 12.81 3.62 -3.49
CA PHE A 63 11.38 3.30 -3.60
C PHE A 63 10.69 4.38 -4.45
N PRO A 64 10.87 4.36 -5.78
CA PRO A 64 10.47 5.47 -6.64
C PRO A 64 8.96 5.69 -6.72
N TRP A 65 8.15 4.71 -6.33
CA TRP A 65 6.69 4.84 -6.25
C TRP A 65 6.20 5.51 -4.97
N MET A 66 7.06 5.78 -3.98
CA MET A 66 6.62 6.39 -2.71
C MET A 66 6.09 7.80 -2.91
N ALA A 67 4.85 8.04 -2.47
CA ALA A 67 4.21 9.35 -2.50
C ALA A 67 3.94 9.85 -1.07
N MET A 68 4.08 11.16 -0.86
CA MET A 68 3.70 11.84 0.37
C MET A 68 2.40 12.61 0.15
N LEU A 69 1.42 12.42 1.04
CA LEU A 69 0.16 13.17 1.02
C LEU A 69 0.20 14.28 2.06
N PHE A 70 0.16 15.52 1.56
CA PHE A 70 0.08 16.73 2.36
C PHE A 70 -1.33 17.28 2.37
N TYR A 71 -1.76 17.73 3.55
CA TYR A 71 -3.09 18.24 3.82
C TYR A 71 -3.00 19.69 4.23
N ARG A 72 -3.88 20.54 3.71
CA ARG A 72 -3.95 21.94 4.11
C ARG A 72 -4.78 22.07 5.38
N THR A 73 -4.17 22.56 6.46
CA THR A 73 -4.89 22.88 7.70
C THR A 73 -5.84 24.05 7.46
N LEU A 74 -7.12 23.92 7.82
CA LEU A 74 -8.13 24.95 7.58
C LEU A 74 -7.81 26.27 8.31
N ASN A 75 -7.31 26.19 9.54
CA ASN A 75 -7.11 27.37 10.39
C ASN A 75 -5.85 28.17 10.03
N THR A 76 -4.77 27.50 9.60
CA THR A 76 -3.46 28.14 9.37
C THR A 76 -3.04 28.16 7.91
N GLY A 77 -3.73 27.41 7.04
CA GLY A 77 -3.35 27.20 5.65
C GLY A 77 -2.07 26.37 5.47
N GLN A 78 -1.45 25.87 6.54
CA GLN A 78 -0.20 25.12 6.49
C GLN A 78 -0.40 23.74 5.86
N LEU A 79 0.57 23.32 5.03
CA LEU A 79 0.62 21.95 4.51
C LEU A 79 1.28 21.03 5.56
N VAL A 80 0.56 19.99 5.96
CA VAL A 80 1.01 18.99 6.94
C VAL A 80 0.98 17.61 6.30
N PHE A 81 2.12 16.90 6.38
CA PHE A 81 2.19 15.49 5.97
C PHE A 81 1.47 14.61 6.98
N ARG A 82 0.56 13.74 6.53
CA ARG A 82 -0.15 12.79 7.41
C ARG A 82 -0.26 11.36 6.89
N CYS A 83 -0.14 11.15 5.59
CA CYS A 83 -0.30 9.84 4.97
C CYS A 83 0.68 9.61 3.84
N GLY A 84 0.98 8.34 3.57
CA GLY A 84 1.70 7.91 2.39
C GLY A 84 0.78 7.45 1.26
N GLY A 85 1.38 7.17 0.11
CA GLY A 85 0.73 6.51 -1.02
C GLY A 85 1.73 5.86 -1.94
N SER A 86 1.24 5.18 -2.97
CA SER A 86 2.05 4.57 -4.03
C SER A 86 1.60 5.06 -5.40
N VAL A 87 2.53 5.55 -6.20
CA VAL A 87 2.29 5.87 -7.61
C VAL A 87 2.06 4.57 -8.37
N ILE A 88 0.85 4.39 -8.89
CA ILE A 88 0.42 3.17 -9.62
C ILE A 88 0.26 3.42 -11.13
N SER A 89 0.27 4.68 -11.55
CA SER A 89 0.29 5.10 -12.96
C SER A 89 0.75 6.56 -13.06
N GLN A 90 0.82 7.09 -14.27
CA GLN A 90 1.15 8.50 -14.52
C GLN A 90 0.20 9.50 -13.84
N LYS A 91 -1.03 9.09 -13.49
CA LYS A 91 -2.07 10.01 -12.96
C LYS A 91 -2.69 9.59 -11.64
N PHE A 92 -2.32 8.42 -11.10
CA PHE A 92 -2.99 7.85 -9.94
C PHE A 92 -2.00 7.46 -8.85
N VAL A 93 -2.34 7.85 -7.63
CA VAL A 93 -1.71 7.41 -6.38
C VAL A 93 -2.71 6.56 -5.61
N LEU A 94 -2.30 5.35 -5.24
CA LEU A 94 -3.04 4.48 -4.33
C LEU A 94 -2.74 4.87 -2.88
N THR A 95 -3.76 4.95 -2.04
CA THR A 95 -3.63 5.24 -0.60
C THR A 95 -4.76 4.58 0.18
N ALA A 96 -4.71 4.67 1.51
CA ALA A 96 -5.78 4.17 2.37
C ALA A 96 -7.02 5.07 2.29
N ALA A 97 -8.21 4.48 2.32
CA ALA A 97 -9.47 5.23 2.28
C ALA A 97 -9.54 6.28 3.41
N HIS A 98 -9.14 5.93 4.64
CA HIS A 98 -9.16 6.86 5.76
C HIS A 98 -8.24 8.09 5.59
N CYS A 99 -7.23 8.01 4.70
CA CYS A 99 -6.40 9.16 4.34
C CYS A 99 -7.15 10.20 3.49
N VAL A 100 -8.32 9.85 2.94
CA VAL A 100 -9.14 10.74 2.11
C VAL A 100 -10.59 10.91 2.60
N SER A 101 -11.08 10.01 3.46
CA SER A 101 -12.47 10.06 3.96
C SER A 101 -12.80 11.25 4.87
N HIS A 102 -11.79 11.86 5.52
CA HIS A 102 -11.98 12.93 6.52
C HIS A 102 -11.41 14.28 6.07
N LEU A 103 -11.38 14.53 4.77
CA LEU A 103 -10.84 15.77 4.20
C LEU A 103 -11.76 17.00 4.38
N SER A 104 -12.97 16.80 4.91
CA SER A 104 -14.04 17.81 4.97
C SER A 104 -14.53 18.13 6.39
N SER A 105 -13.68 18.03 7.42
CA SER A 105 -14.03 18.43 8.79
C SER A 105 -13.36 19.75 9.17
#